data_AF-A0A353T346-F1
#
_entry.id   AF-A0A353T346-F1
#
_cell.length_a   1.000
_cell.length_b   1.000
_cell.length_c   1.000
_cell.angle_alpha   90.00
_cell.angle_beta   90.00
_cell.angle_gamma   90.00
#
_symmetry.space_group_name_H-M   'P 1'
#
loop_
_entity.id
_entity.type
_entity.pdbx_description
1 polymer ?
#
loop_
_entity_poly.entity_id
_entity_poly.type
_entity_poly.pdbx_seq_one_letter_code
_entity_poly.pdbx_strand_id
1 'polypeptide(L)'
;MGICDFVRDAQKPDGSFAKSWNRRGEITREGGTVGCFLIPPLLTAYRLTGDASYLESARRGFDFYYRELDERGFTTAGALDTYCIDKESSSPLLAAALALYRQTKENAYLEKAENVAWYLSTWMMHYKVHYPGNTVLGEMNYDTFGMTAVSAAHNAIDQYALHDVLSFLELAKYTGNIQWKERAMAFWCSTTQLVSDGTLCIAGRVRPAGSQDEAVFHTRWGRKTLTPFQPSQWLVAWPCAFRMEILRTLNDWSELDRGMKME
;
A
#
# COMPACT_ATOMS: atom_id res chain seq x y z
N MET A 1 13.12 21.75 3.61
CA MET A 1 11.76 21.32 4.01
C MET A 1 10.65 21.80 3.07
N GLY A 2 10.96 22.42 1.92
CA GLY A 2 9.98 23.18 1.12
C GLY A 2 8.68 22.46 0.72
N ILE A 3 8.69 21.15 0.45
CA ILE A 3 7.45 20.41 0.19
C ILE A 3 6.57 20.35 1.44
N CYS A 4 7.15 20.06 2.61
CA CYS A 4 6.44 20.02 3.89
C CYS A 4 5.94 21.40 4.30
N ASP A 5 6.74 22.45 4.06
CA ASP A 5 6.33 23.84 4.27
C ASP A 5 5.09 24.18 3.44
N PHE A 6 5.15 23.90 2.13
CA PHE A 6 4.02 24.11 1.22
C PHE A 6 2.77 23.36 1.67
N VAL A 7 2.90 22.07 2.00
CA VAL A 7 1.77 21.23 2.44
C VAL A 7 1.14 21.76 3.73
N ARG A 8 1.96 22.11 4.72
CA ARG A 8 1.50 22.69 5.99
C ARG A 8 0.74 23.99 5.74
N ASP A 9 1.31 24.88 4.93
CA ASP A 9 0.76 26.22 4.68
C ASP A 9 -0.50 26.15 3.78
N ALA A 10 -0.61 25.13 2.92
CA ALA A 10 -1.78 24.87 2.08
C ALA A 10 -2.85 24.02 2.79
N GLN A 11 -2.63 23.57 4.03
CA GLN A 11 -3.60 22.76 4.77
C GLN A 11 -4.86 23.56 5.07
N LYS A 12 -6.03 22.98 4.79
CA LYS A 12 -7.31 23.64 5.03
C LYS A 12 -7.64 23.74 6.52
N PRO A 13 -8.57 24.64 6.94
CA PRO A 13 -8.99 24.77 8.33
C PRO A 13 -9.54 23.48 8.95
N ASP A 14 -10.19 22.61 8.17
CA ASP A 14 -10.72 21.31 8.61
C ASP A 14 -9.65 20.22 8.79
N GLY A 15 -8.40 20.50 8.41
CA GLY A 15 -7.27 19.57 8.50
C GLY A 15 -6.98 18.83 7.19
N SER A 16 -7.86 18.89 6.21
CA SER A 16 -7.67 18.22 4.93
C SER A 16 -6.60 18.90 4.05
N PHE A 17 -6.01 18.13 3.15
CA PHE A 17 -5.18 18.60 2.06
C PHE A 17 -5.91 18.46 0.72
N ALA A 18 -5.56 19.29 -0.25
CA ALA A 18 -6.08 19.14 -1.61
C ALA A 18 -5.50 17.88 -2.28
N LYS A 19 -6.20 17.41 -3.32
CA LYS A 19 -5.75 16.26 -4.11
C LYS A 19 -4.59 16.65 -5.04
N SER A 20 -4.66 17.84 -5.64
CA SER A 20 -3.62 18.29 -6.57
C SER A 20 -3.54 19.81 -6.68
N TRP A 21 -2.36 20.29 -7.03
CA TRP A 21 -2.06 21.70 -7.27
C TRP A 21 -1.45 21.90 -8.65
N ASN A 22 -1.62 23.09 -9.22
CA ASN A 22 -0.88 23.50 -10.41
C ASN A 22 0.52 24.03 -10.05
N ARG A 23 1.29 24.44 -11.05
CA ARG A 23 2.67 24.97 -10.85
C ARG A 23 2.73 26.27 -10.02
N ARG A 24 1.61 26.97 -9.84
CA ARG A 24 1.52 28.18 -9.02
C ARG A 24 1.11 27.87 -7.57
N GLY A 25 0.89 26.61 -7.23
CA GLY A 25 0.38 26.21 -5.92
C GLY A 25 -1.12 26.41 -5.77
N GLU A 26 -1.86 26.66 -6.86
CA GLU A 26 -3.31 26.80 -6.82
C GLU A 26 -3.96 25.41 -6.89
N ILE A 27 -4.99 25.20 -6.08
CA ILE A 27 -5.71 23.93 -6.01
C ILE A 27 -6.41 23.65 -7.36
N THR A 28 -6.20 22.44 -7.89
CA THR A 28 -6.84 21.98 -9.13
C THR A 28 -7.88 20.90 -8.90
N ARG A 29 -7.72 20.10 -7.84
CA ARG A 29 -8.69 19.09 -7.42
C ARG A 29 -8.72 18.97 -5.92
N GLU A 30 -9.90 18.68 -5.41
CA GLU A 30 -10.17 18.49 -3.99
C GLU A 30 -10.89 17.17 -3.73
N GLY A 31 -11.01 16.82 -2.45
CA GLY A 31 -11.75 15.67 -2.00
C GLY A 31 -11.00 14.34 -2.12
N GLY A 32 -11.65 13.30 -1.62
CA GLY A 32 -11.08 11.98 -1.45
C GLY A 32 -10.11 11.93 -0.27
N THR A 33 -9.59 10.74 0.00
CA THR A 33 -8.65 10.52 1.12
C THR A 33 -7.19 10.64 0.70
N VAL A 34 -6.89 10.80 -0.58
CA VAL A 34 -5.52 10.87 -1.14
C VAL A 34 -4.59 11.90 -0.50
N GLY A 35 -5.10 12.96 0.12
CA GLY A 35 -4.24 13.90 0.84
C GLY A 35 -3.55 13.29 2.06
N CYS A 36 -3.99 12.13 2.56
CA CYS A 36 -3.34 11.40 3.65
C CYS A 36 -1.89 11.01 3.35
N PHE A 37 -1.50 10.86 2.07
CA PHE A 37 -0.12 10.60 1.65
C PHE A 37 0.85 11.73 2.04
N LEU A 38 0.34 12.91 2.38
CA LEU A 38 1.13 14.05 2.82
C LEU A 38 1.44 14.02 4.32
N ILE A 39 0.78 13.15 5.10
CA ILE A 39 1.00 13.02 6.55
C ILE A 39 2.36 12.39 6.89
N PRO A 40 2.78 11.24 6.32
CA PRO A 40 4.07 10.65 6.67
C PRO A 40 5.29 11.56 6.40
N PRO A 41 5.34 12.35 5.30
CA PRO A 41 6.36 13.37 5.12
C PRO A 41 6.38 14.45 6.20
N LEU A 42 5.21 14.94 6.67
CA LEU A 42 5.13 15.91 7.77
C LEU A 42 5.65 15.31 9.10
N LEU A 43 5.31 14.06 9.38
CA LEU A 43 5.84 13.37 10.58
C LEU A 43 7.36 13.15 10.48
N THR A 44 7.87 12.90 9.28
CA THR A 44 9.31 12.83 9.02
C THR A 44 9.97 14.19 9.19
N ALA A 45 9.33 15.26 8.73
CA ALA A 45 9.77 16.64 8.89
C ALA A 45 9.91 17.02 10.36
N TYR A 46 8.89 16.75 11.17
CA TYR A 46 8.94 16.94 12.61
C TYR A 46 10.11 16.17 13.23
N ARG A 47 10.27 14.88 12.92
CA ARG A 47 11.37 14.06 13.47
C ARG A 47 12.76 14.63 13.15
N LEU A 48 12.94 15.21 11.98
CA LEU A 48 14.24 15.74 11.53
C LEU A 48 14.54 17.15 12.07
N THR A 49 13.50 17.94 12.34
CA THR A 49 13.66 19.37 12.65
C THR A 49 13.29 19.75 14.09
N GLY A 50 12.44 18.96 14.74
CA GLY A 50 11.80 19.30 16.01
C GLY A 50 10.71 20.38 15.90
N ASP A 51 10.38 20.88 14.70
CA ASP A 51 9.36 21.90 14.51
C ASP A 51 7.95 21.31 14.70
N ALA A 52 7.34 21.65 15.83
CA ALA A 52 6.02 21.18 16.23
C ALA A 52 4.92 21.54 15.22
N SER A 53 5.09 22.57 14.37
CA SER A 53 4.10 22.93 13.35
C SER A 53 3.84 21.79 12.36
N TYR A 54 4.83 20.96 12.05
CA TYR A 54 4.65 19.79 11.22
C TYR A 54 3.87 18.67 11.93
N LEU A 55 4.12 18.47 13.23
CA LEU A 55 3.36 17.50 14.03
C LEU A 55 1.90 17.91 14.13
N GLU A 56 1.61 19.18 14.42
CA GLU A 56 0.24 19.69 14.50
C GLU A 56 -0.49 19.56 13.16
N SER A 57 0.19 19.88 12.05
CA SER A 57 -0.37 19.67 10.72
C SER A 57 -0.66 18.20 10.42
N ALA A 58 0.27 17.30 10.79
CA ALA A 58 0.09 15.86 10.65
C ALA A 58 -1.08 15.32 11.48
N ARG A 59 -1.24 15.76 12.75
CA ARG A 59 -2.35 15.36 13.63
C ARG A 59 -3.69 15.78 13.02
N ARG A 60 -3.81 17.04 12.59
CA ARG A 60 -5.03 17.57 11.94
C ARG A 60 -5.39 16.80 10.66
N GLY A 61 -4.39 16.51 9.84
CA GLY A 61 -4.58 15.70 8.63
C GLY A 61 -5.05 14.29 8.96
N PHE A 62 -4.37 13.63 9.91
CA PHE A 62 -4.72 12.29 10.36
C PHE A 62 -6.14 12.23 10.93
N ASP A 63 -6.51 13.16 11.80
CA ASP A 63 -7.85 13.20 12.39
C ASP A 63 -8.95 13.41 11.36
N PHE A 64 -8.71 14.22 10.32
CA PHE A 64 -9.64 14.39 9.21
C PHE A 64 -9.83 13.08 8.42
N TYR A 65 -8.73 12.48 7.95
CA TYR A 65 -8.83 11.31 7.06
C TYR A 65 -9.19 10.01 7.79
N TYR A 66 -8.78 9.85 9.06
CA TYR A 66 -9.24 8.74 9.87
C TYR A 66 -10.75 8.84 10.12
N ARG A 67 -11.27 10.03 10.42
CA ARG A 67 -12.72 10.24 10.58
C ARG A 67 -13.50 9.90 9.32
N GLU A 68 -12.98 10.28 8.14
CA GLU A 68 -13.60 9.90 6.87
C GLU A 68 -13.70 8.36 6.72
N LEU A 69 -12.65 7.61 7.08
CA LEU A 69 -12.71 6.15 7.09
C LEU A 69 -13.69 5.62 8.15
N ASP A 70 -13.63 6.13 9.37
CA ASP A 70 -14.41 5.65 10.52
C ASP A 70 -15.92 5.88 10.33
N GLU A 71 -16.31 7.06 9.84
CA GLU A 71 -17.72 7.43 9.64
C GLU A 71 -18.31 6.88 8.34
N ARG A 72 -17.53 6.80 7.26
CA ARG A 72 -18.03 6.36 5.94
C ARG A 72 -17.77 4.89 5.65
N GLY A 73 -16.81 4.27 6.34
CA GLY A 73 -16.43 2.88 6.17
C GLY A 73 -15.51 2.60 4.96
N PHE A 74 -14.99 3.64 4.31
CA PHE A 74 -14.12 3.46 3.14
C PHE A 74 -13.16 4.64 2.88
N THR A 75 -12.05 4.36 2.19
CA THR A 75 -11.14 5.37 1.63
C THR A 75 -11.28 5.47 0.11
N THR A 76 -10.86 6.59 -0.49
CA THR A 76 -10.98 6.88 -1.93
C THR A 76 -9.84 7.70 -2.54
N ALA A 77 -9.69 7.54 -3.85
CA ALA A 77 -8.90 8.36 -4.77
C ALA A 77 -7.37 8.29 -4.62
N GLY A 78 -6.86 7.28 -3.93
CA GLY A 78 -5.44 6.95 -3.77
C GLY A 78 -4.87 6.22 -4.97
N ALA A 79 -5.67 5.34 -5.60
CA ALA A 79 -5.39 4.82 -6.93
C ALA A 79 -5.51 5.97 -7.94
N LEU A 80 -4.39 6.65 -8.25
CA LEU A 80 -4.39 7.98 -8.87
C LEU A 80 -5.11 8.06 -10.22
N ASP A 81 -5.19 6.93 -10.93
CA ASP A 81 -5.88 6.77 -12.21
C ASP A 81 -7.40 6.62 -12.07
N THR A 82 -7.92 6.37 -10.86
CA THR A 82 -9.36 6.21 -10.57
C THR A 82 -9.82 6.98 -9.34
N TYR A 83 -10.90 7.75 -9.48
CA TYR A 83 -11.56 8.38 -8.34
C TYR A 83 -12.66 7.45 -7.81
N CYS A 84 -12.27 6.40 -7.07
CA CYS A 84 -13.19 5.42 -6.52
C CYS A 84 -12.76 4.95 -5.12
N ILE A 85 -13.53 4.03 -4.54
CA ILE A 85 -13.18 3.34 -3.29
C ILE A 85 -11.95 2.47 -3.53
N ASP A 86 -10.93 2.61 -2.69
CA ASP A 86 -9.66 1.90 -2.79
C ASP A 86 -9.03 1.67 -1.43
N LYS A 87 -8.06 0.76 -1.39
CA LYS A 87 -7.22 0.47 -0.22
C LYS A 87 -5.93 1.29 -0.15
N GLU A 88 -5.41 1.74 -1.29
CA GLU A 88 -4.12 2.45 -1.34
C GLU A 88 -4.10 3.71 -0.49
N SER A 89 -5.24 4.38 -0.38
CA SER A 89 -5.45 5.55 0.47
C SER A 89 -5.40 5.24 1.96
N SER A 90 -5.61 3.99 2.36
CA SER A 90 -5.57 3.57 3.77
C SER A 90 -4.16 3.15 4.23
N SER A 91 -3.30 2.73 3.31
CA SER A 91 -1.88 2.43 3.57
C SER A 91 -1.10 3.58 4.25
N PRO A 92 -1.11 4.84 3.76
CA PRO A 92 -0.47 5.96 4.47
C PRO A 92 -1.15 6.32 5.79
N LEU A 93 -2.44 6.03 5.97
CA LEU A 93 -3.11 6.21 7.26
C LEU A 93 -2.57 5.25 8.31
N LEU A 94 -2.35 3.98 7.96
CA LEU A 94 -1.72 3.00 8.87
C LEU A 94 -0.31 3.45 9.26
N ALA A 95 0.50 3.83 8.27
CA ALA A 95 1.86 4.32 8.51
C ALA A 95 1.87 5.58 9.40
N ALA A 96 0.94 6.51 9.16
CA ALA A 96 0.79 7.72 9.96
C ALA A 96 0.35 7.43 11.40
N ALA A 97 -0.62 6.52 11.61
CA ALA A 97 -1.09 6.12 12.93
C ALA A 97 0.05 5.54 13.77
N LEU A 98 0.83 4.61 13.20
CA LEU A 98 1.99 4.03 13.88
C LEU A 98 3.08 5.07 14.15
N ALA A 99 3.33 5.99 13.21
CA ALA A 99 4.29 7.06 13.39
C ALA A 99 3.86 8.06 14.49
N LEU A 100 2.58 8.42 14.57
CA LEU A 100 2.03 9.25 15.64
C LEU A 100 2.14 8.52 16.98
N TYR A 101 1.75 7.25 17.06
CA TYR A 101 1.92 6.44 18.26
C TYR A 101 3.39 6.39 18.71
N ARG A 102 4.34 6.20 17.79
CA ARG A 102 5.77 6.22 18.12
C ARG A 102 6.20 7.52 18.81
N GLN A 103 5.70 8.65 18.31
CA GLN A 103 6.10 9.98 18.75
C GLN A 103 5.40 10.42 20.04
N THR A 104 4.11 10.10 20.19
CA THR A 104 3.29 10.62 21.29
C THR A 104 2.97 9.61 22.37
N LYS A 105 3.06 8.31 22.06
CA LYS A 105 2.64 7.19 22.93
C LYS A 105 1.15 7.22 23.32
N GLU A 106 0.33 7.96 22.58
CA GLU A 106 -1.12 7.99 22.79
C GLU A 106 -1.74 6.70 22.21
N ASN A 107 -2.28 5.83 23.06
CA ASN A 107 -2.86 4.53 22.67
C ASN A 107 -3.98 4.65 21.62
N ALA A 108 -4.70 5.78 21.59
CA ALA A 108 -5.71 6.05 20.58
C ALA A 108 -5.16 5.90 19.15
N TYR A 109 -3.89 6.25 18.89
CA TYR A 109 -3.31 6.03 17.55
C TYR A 109 -3.04 4.56 17.25
N LEU A 110 -2.72 3.75 18.26
CA LEU A 110 -2.52 2.32 18.07
C LEU A 110 -3.86 1.60 17.81
N GLU A 111 -4.93 1.98 18.52
CA GLU A 111 -6.29 1.49 18.28
C GLU A 111 -6.75 1.84 16.86
N LYS A 112 -6.54 3.09 16.44
CA LYS A 112 -6.82 3.53 15.07
C LYS A 112 -5.97 2.78 14.03
N ALA A 113 -4.71 2.48 14.33
CA ALA A 113 -3.84 1.67 13.46
C ALA A 113 -4.41 0.26 13.27
N GLU A 114 -4.89 -0.41 14.33
CA GLU A 114 -5.55 -1.71 14.20
C GLU A 114 -6.82 -1.63 13.36
N ASN A 115 -7.63 -0.59 13.51
CA ASN A 115 -8.83 -0.42 12.67
C ASN A 115 -8.47 -0.26 11.18
N VAL A 116 -7.48 0.58 10.86
CA VAL A 116 -7.00 0.73 9.47
C VAL A 116 -6.44 -0.59 8.93
N ALA A 117 -5.71 -1.37 9.74
CA ALA A 117 -5.18 -2.67 9.35
C ALA A 117 -6.30 -3.70 9.07
N TRP A 118 -7.39 -3.67 9.84
CA TRP A 118 -8.58 -4.47 9.55
C TRP A 118 -9.22 -4.07 8.23
N TYR A 119 -9.38 -2.76 7.98
CA TYR A 119 -9.88 -2.27 6.69
C TYR A 119 -9.02 -2.77 5.52
N LEU A 120 -7.69 -2.60 5.57
CA LEU A 120 -6.75 -3.12 4.57
C LEU A 120 -6.91 -4.64 4.38
N SER A 121 -7.13 -5.39 5.46
CA SER A 121 -7.34 -6.84 5.41
C SER A 121 -8.61 -7.26 4.68
N THR A 122 -9.61 -6.38 4.54
CA THR A 122 -10.84 -6.67 3.75
C THR A 122 -10.56 -6.73 2.24
N TRP A 123 -9.45 -6.12 1.79
CA TRP A 123 -9.03 -6.12 0.38
C TRP A 123 -8.10 -7.27 0.01
N MET A 124 -7.59 -7.98 1.02
CA MET A 124 -6.70 -9.13 0.86
C MET A 124 -7.50 -10.37 0.43
N MET A 125 -6.94 -11.12 -0.51
CA MET A 125 -7.38 -12.46 -0.86
C MET A 125 -6.96 -13.43 0.24
N HIS A 126 -7.93 -14.01 0.95
CA HIS A 126 -7.70 -15.00 2.02
C HIS A 126 -7.72 -16.45 1.52
N TYR A 127 -7.61 -16.65 0.21
CA TYR A 127 -7.65 -17.96 -0.43
C TYR A 127 -6.79 -17.99 -1.69
N LYS A 128 -6.39 -19.22 -2.07
CA LYS A 128 -5.76 -19.52 -3.35
C LYS A 128 -6.82 -19.80 -4.41
N VAL A 129 -6.66 -19.22 -5.60
CA VAL A 129 -7.44 -19.58 -6.78
C VAL A 129 -6.67 -20.64 -7.59
N HIS A 130 -7.38 -21.68 -8.00
CA HIS A 130 -6.84 -22.67 -8.93
C HIS A 130 -7.21 -22.30 -10.37
N TYR A 131 -6.18 -22.09 -11.20
CA TYR A 131 -6.33 -21.71 -12.60
C TYR A 131 -6.24 -22.92 -13.54
N PRO A 132 -6.96 -22.92 -14.68
CA PRO A 132 -6.76 -23.93 -15.71
C PRO A 132 -5.32 -23.91 -16.23
N GLY A 133 -4.71 -25.10 -16.41
CA GLY A 133 -3.29 -25.24 -16.80
C GLY A 133 -2.93 -24.71 -18.18
N ASN A 134 -3.92 -24.37 -19.01
CA ASN A 134 -3.73 -23.73 -20.32
C ASN A 134 -3.82 -22.18 -20.27
N THR A 135 -3.79 -21.60 -19.07
CA THR A 135 -3.76 -20.15 -18.85
C THR A 135 -2.39 -19.74 -18.31
N VAL A 136 -1.99 -18.48 -18.51
CA VAL A 136 -0.69 -17.98 -18.05
C VAL A 136 -0.54 -18.14 -16.54
N LEU A 137 -1.56 -17.78 -15.75
CA LEU A 137 -1.50 -17.99 -14.29
C LEU A 137 -1.50 -19.46 -13.88
N GLY A 138 -2.13 -20.34 -14.67
CA GLY A 138 -2.09 -21.79 -14.45
C GLY A 138 -0.70 -22.38 -14.71
N GLU A 139 -0.05 -22.01 -15.81
CA GLU A 139 1.33 -22.41 -16.14
C GLU A 139 2.32 -21.96 -15.06
N MET A 140 2.06 -20.80 -14.45
CA MET A 140 2.91 -20.22 -13.39
C MET A 140 2.57 -20.75 -11.99
N ASN A 141 1.53 -21.58 -11.83
CA ASN A 141 0.99 -22.00 -10.53
C ASN A 141 0.75 -20.81 -9.56
N TYR A 142 0.24 -19.71 -10.10
CA TYR A 142 0.14 -18.45 -9.38
C TYR A 142 -0.79 -18.55 -8.15
N ASP A 143 -0.31 -18.05 -7.00
CA ASP A 143 -1.05 -18.06 -5.75
C ASP A 143 -1.64 -16.68 -5.44
N THR A 144 -2.95 -16.61 -5.25
CA THR A 144 -3.64 -15.36 -4.92
C THR A 144 -3.60 -15.05 -3.42
N PHE A 145 -3.30 -16.01 -2.54
CA PHE A 145 -3.35 -15.78 -1.10
C PHE A 145 -2.38 -14.66 -0.69
N GLY A 146 -2.87 -13.62 0.00
CA GLY A 146 -2.06 -12.45 0.37
C GLY A 146 -2.11 -11.30 -0.64
N MET A 147 -2.50 -11.53 -1.88
CA MET A 147 -2.65 -10.44 -2.85
C MET A 147 -3.82 -9.53 -2.47
N THR A 148 -3.74 -8.24 -2.81
CA THR A 148 -4.82 -7.28 -2.55
C THR A 148 -5.47 -6.82 -3.85
N ALA A 149 -6.80 -6.68 -3.85
CA ALA A 149 -7.49 -5.94 -4.90
C ALA A 149 -7.09 -4.46 -4.87
N VAL A 150 -7.01 -3.82 -6.05
CA VAL A 150 -6.59 -2.42 -6.19
C VAL A 150 -7.67 -1.48 -5.68
N SER A 151 -8.86 -1.57 -6.28
CA SER A 151 -9.97 -0.66 -6.04
C SER A 151 -11.30 -1.28 -6.49
N ALA A 152 -12.42 -0.65 -6.12
CA ALA A 152 -13.74 -1.11 -6.54
C ALA A 152 -13.97 -1.01 -8.06
N ALA A 153 -13.24 -0.14 -8.76
CA ALA A 153 -13.34 0.01 -10.21
C ALA A 153 -12.36 -0.91 -10.96
N HIS A 154 -11.23 -1.25 -10.34
CA HIS A 154 -10.17 -2.07 -10.91
C HIS A 154 -10.04 -3.39 -10.16
N ASN A 155 -10.68 -4.44 -10.67
CA ASN A 155 -10.71 -5.78 -10.08
C ASN A 155 -9.42 -6.59 -10.32
N ALA A 156 -8.33 -5.95 -10.73
CA ALA A 156 -7.03 -6.60 -10.72
C ALA A 156 -6.51 -6.67 -9.27
N ILE A 157 -5.59 -7.59 -9.04
CA ILE A 157 -4.79 -7.61 -7.81
C ILE A 157 -3.39 -7.07 -8.10
N ASP A 158 -2.73 -6.49 -7.10
CA ASP A 158 -1.45 -5.79 -7.28
C ASP A 158 -0.43 -6.09 -6.19
N GLN A 159 0.80 -5.62 -6.40
CA GLN A 159 1.89 -5.74 -5.44
C GLN A 159 1.93 -4.61 -4.41
N TYR A 160 0.93 -3.73 -4.37
CA TYR A 160 1.00 -2.52 -3.54
C TYR A 160 0.93 -2.84 -2.04
N ALA A 161 0.42 -4.03 -1.65
CA ALA A 161 0.53 -4.54 -0.28
C ALA A 161 1.97 -4.60 0.27
N LEU A 162 3.00 -4.57 -0.60
CA LEU A 162 4.40 -4.37 -0.18
C LEU A 162 4.59 -3.12 0.68
N HIS A 163 3.85 -2.05 0.39
CA HIS A 163 3.91 -0.81 1.17
C HIS A 163 3.58 -1.05 2.65
N ASP A 164 2.73 -2.03 2.94
CA ASP A 164 2.15 -2.25 4.27
C ASP A 164 2.90 -3.33 5.08
N VAL A 165 3.84 -4.07 4.49
CA VAL A 165 4.60 -5.14 5.16
C VAL A 165 5.26 -4.66 6.45
N LEU A 166 6.00 -3.54 6.39
CA LEU A 166 6.69 -2.99 7.56
C LEU A 166 5.70 -2.51 8.63
N SER A 167 4.60 -1.87 8.21
CA SER A 167 3.57 -1.38 9.12
C SER A 167 2.84 -2.53 9.84
N PHE A 168 2.53 -3.63 9.15
CA PHE A 168 1.92 -4.79 9.78
C PHE A 168 2.89 -5.53 10.72
N LEU A 169 4.17 -5.63 10.37
CA LEU A 169 5.19 -6.17 11.28
C LEU A 169 5.35 -5.32 12.55
N GLU A 170 5.34 -4.01 12.39
CA GLU A 170 5.41 -3.07 13.51
C GLU A 170 4.15 -3.13 14.38
N LEU A 171 2.97 -3.20 13.76
CA LEU A 171 1.70 -3.35 14.46
C LEU A 171 1.68 -4.65 15.28
N ALA A 172 2.13 -5.77 14.70
CA ALA A 172 2.27 -7.05 15.40
C ALA A 172 3.14 -6.93 16.65
N LYS A 173 4.24 -6.17 16.56
CA LYS A 173 5.14 -5.93 17.70
C LYS A 173 4.47 -5.12 18.81
N TYR A 174 3.66 -4.12 18.46
CA TYR A 174 3.01 -3.27 19.46
C TYR A 174 1.81 -3.93 20.12
N THR A 175 1.04 -4.73 19.38
CA THR A 175 -0.22 -5.31 19.89
C THR A 175 -0.06 -6.74 20.38
N GLY A 176 0.99 -7.44 19.94
CA GLY A 176 1.17 -8.87 20.19
C GLY A 176 0.21 -9.77 19.39
N ASN A 177 -0.64 -9.20 18.52
CA ASN A 177 -1.56 -9.97 17.70
C ASN A 177 -0.81 -10.60 16.51
N ILE A 178 -0.71 -11.92 16.54
CA ILE A 178 0.05 -12.70 15.55
C ILE A 178 -0.49 -12.56 14.12
N GLN A 179 -1.79 -12.30 13.95
CA GLN A 179 -2.41 -12.17 12.62
C GLN A 179 -1.77 -11.05 11.80
N TRP A 180 -1.27 -10.00 12.45
CA TRP A 180 -0.57 -8.91 11.77
C TRP A 180 0.75 -9.36 11.17
N LYS A 181 1.49 -10.22 11.87
CA LYS A 181 2.70 -10.83 11.33
C LYS A 181 2.38 -11.80 10.18
N GLU A 182 1.36 -12.65 10.35
CA GLU A 182 0.94 -13.60 9.33
C GLU A 182 0.53 -12.89 8.02
N ARG A 183 -0.20 -11.78 8.13
CA ARG A 183 -0.58 -10.94 6.98
C ARG A 183 0.62 -10.27 6.33
N ALA A 184 1.54 -9.72 7.11
CA ALA A 184 2.77 -9.15 6.56
C ALA A 184 3.55 -10.19 5.74
N MET A 185 3.62 -11.45 6.22
CA MET A 185 4.28 -12.54 5.48
C MET A 185 3.47 -12.95 4.25
N ALA A 186 2.15 -13.02 4.32
CA ALA A 186 1.30 -13.26 3.15
C ALA A 186 1.48 -12.18 2.07
N PHE A 187 1.54 -10.89 2.46
CA PHE A 187 1.85 -9.79 1.56
C PHE A 187 3.23 -9.97 0.92
N TRP A 188 4.27 -10.22 1.72
CA TRP A 188 5.61 -10.42 1.20
C TRP A 188 5.69 -11.58 0.19
N CYS A 189 5.17 -12.74 0.55
CA CYS A 189 5.26 -13.94 -0.30
C CYS A 189 4.46 -13.77 -1.58
N SER A 190 3.23 -13.29 -1.47
CA SER A 190 2.34 -13.14 -2.62
C SER A 190 2.87 -12.14 -3.65
N THR A 191 3.43 -11.02 -3.18
CA THR A 191 3.90 -9.92 -4.03
C THR A 191 5.31 -10.14 -4.60
N THR A 192 6.00 -11.23 -4.24
CA THR A 192 7.35 -11.55 -4.76
C THR A 192 7.38 -12.70 -5.77
N GLN A 193 6.24 -13.37 -6.00
CA GLN A 193 6.12 -14.51 -6.94
C GLN A 193 6.58 -14.20 -8.37
N LEU A 194 6.41 -12.95 -8.83
CA LEU A 194 6.61 -12.55 -10.23
C LEU A 194 7.89 -11.75 -10.47
N VAL A 195 8.84 -11.82 -9.52
CA VAL A 195 10.11 -11.12 -9.63
C VAL A 195 11.03 -11.94 -10.53
N SER A 196 11.42 -11.36 -11.66
CA SER A 196 12.32 -12.04 -12.58
C SER A 196 13.78 -12.00 -12.10
N ASP A 197 14.48 -13.11 -12.21
CA ASP A 197 15.94 -13.22 -12.12
C ASP A 197 16.64 -13.05 -13.49
N GLY A 198 15.87 -12.75 -14.55
CA GLY A 198 16.32 -12.70 -15.94
C GLY A 198 15.92 -13.93 -16.75
N THR A 199 15.35 -14.96 -16.13
CA THR A 199 14.92 -16.20 -16.78
C THR A 199 13.40 -16.37 -16.84
N LEU A 200 12.65 -15.64 -15.99
CA LEU A 200 11.18 -15.72 -15.93
C LEU A 200 10.57 -15.37 -17.30
N CYS A 201 9.83 -16.32 -17.88
CA CYS A 201 9.14 -16.15 -19.15
C CYS A 201 7.63 -16.07 -18.93
N ILE A 202 7.01 -14.96 -19.31
CA ILE A 202 5.56 -14.73 -19.19
C ILE A 202 5.01 -14.49 -20.58
N ALA A 203 4.03 -15.32 -21.00
CA ALA A 203 3.42 -15.25 -22.32
C ALA A 203 4.45 -15.24 -23.47
N GLY A 204 5.47 -16.11 -23.37
CA GLY A 204 6.53 -16.24 -24.38
C GLY A 204 7.58 -15.12 -24.39
N ARG A 205 7.59 -14.25 -23.37
CA ARG A 205 8.54 -13.13 -23.25
C ARG A 205 9.36 -13.25 -21.98
N VAL A 206 10.68 -13.34 -22.14
CA VAL A 206 11.62 -13.32 -21.00
C VAL A 206 11.61 -11.92 -20.37
N ARG A 207 11.49 -11.89 -19.05
CA ARG A 207 11.46 -10.68 -18.23
C ARG A 207 12.88 -10.28 -17.80
N PRO A 208 13.28 -9.01 -17.93
CA PRO A 208 14.57 -8.54 -17.41
C PRO A 208 14.74 -8.82 -15.92
N ALA A 209 15.96 -9.04 -15.46
CA ALA A 209 16.25 -9.22 -14.04
C ALA A 209 15.76 -8.03 -13.19
N GLY A 210 15.16 -8.33 -12.04
CA GLY A 210 14.55 -7.36 -11.13
C GLY A 210 13.17 -6.83 -11.55
N SER A 211 12.76 -7.07 -12.80
CA SER A 211 11.46 -6.60 -13.30
C SER A 211 10.29 -7.42 -12.77
N GLN A 212 9.13 -6.79 -12.75
CA GLN A 212 7.86 -7.36 -12.29
C GLN A 212 6.69 -6.62 -12.94
N ASP A 213 5.65 -7.36 -13.29
CA ASP A 213 4.39 -6.83 -13.82
C ASP A 213 3.59 -6.09 -12.73
N GLU A 214 2.97 -4.95 -13.09
CA GLU A 214 2.23 -4.04 -12.19
C GLU A 214 1.01 -4.66 -11.50
N ALA A 215 0.32 -5.54 -12.21
CA ALA A 215 -0.96 -6.07 -11.77
C ALA A 215 -1.19 -7.47 -12.35
N VAL A 216 -2.06 -8.23 -11.70
CA VAL A 216 -2.48 -9.55 -12.14
C VAL A 216 -3.98 -9.58 -12.35
N PHE A 217 -4.40 -9.95 -13.56
CA PHE A 217 -5.81 -10.14 -13.92
C PHE A 217 -6.24 -11.53 -13.52
N HIS A 218 -6.62 -11.66 -12.25
CA HIS A 218 -6.86 -12.94 -11.58
C HIS A 218 -8.25 -13.55 -11.84
N THR A 219 -9.11 -12.88 -12.61
CA THR A 219 -10.46 -13.35 -12.99
C THR A 219 -10.66 -13.29 -14.51
N ARG A 220 -11.90 -13.52 -14.98
CA ARG A 220 -12.30 -13.27 -16.37
C ARG A 220 -12.46 -11.79 -16.72
N TRP A 221 -12.43 -10.90 -15.71
CA TRP A 221 -12.36 -9.47 -15.91
C TRP A 221 -10.93 -9.08 -16.32
N GLY A 222 -10.80 -8.21 -17.32
CA GLY A 222 -9.51 -7.78 -17.81
C GLY A 222 -9.61 -6.70 -18.88
N ARG A 223 -8.45 -6.35 -19.46
CA ARG A 223 -8.36 -5.39 -20.56
C ARG A 223 -8.67 -6.09 -21.88
N LYS A 224 -9.30 -5.39 -22.83
CA LYS A 224 -9.64 -5.96 -24.17
C LYS A 224 -8.44 -6.58 -24.90
N THR A 225 -7.24 -6.08 -24.64
CA THR A 225 -5.99 -6.53 -25.26
C THR A 225 -5.31 -7.68 -24.52
N LEU A 226 -5.86 -8.12 -23.39
CA LEU A 226 -5.31 -9.18 -22.55
C LEU A 226 -6.34 -10.31 -22.43
N THR A 227 -5.93 -11.54 -22.75
CA THR A 227 -6.68 -12.75 -22.36
C THR A 227 -6.88 -12.80 -20.84
N PRO A 228 -7.95 -13.44 -20.35
CA PRO A 228 -8.13 -13.69 -18.92
C PRO A 228 -6.95 -14.42 -18.27
N PHE A 229 -6.82 -14.28 -16.95
CA PHE A 229 -5.87 -15.04 -16.13
C PHE A 229 -4.41 -14.84 -16.57
N GLN A 230 -3.95 -13.59 -16.54
CA GLN A 230 -2.55 -13.25 -16.83
C GLN A 230 -2.07 -11.99 -16.08
N PRO A 231 -0.75 -11.81 -15.93
CA PRO A 231 -0.14 -10.55 -15.53
C PRO A 231 -0.37 -9.43 -16.57
N SER A 232 -0.26 -8.17 -16.14
CA SER A 232 -0.58 -7.01 -16.98
C SER A 232 0.35 -6.80 -18.18
N GLN A 233 1.51 -7.44 -18.20
CA GLN A 233 2.60 -7.21 -19.16
C GLN A 233 3.13 -5.77 -19.14
N TRP A 234 2.87 -5.05 -18.06
CA TRP A 234 3.33 -3.70 -17.83
C TRP A 234 4.33 -3.67 -16.68
N LEU A 235 5.60 -3.41 -17.00
CA LEU A 235 6.68 -3.42 -16.03
C LEU A 235 6.81 -2.04 -15.38
N VAL A 236 6.79 -2.01 -14.05
CA VAL A 236 6.81 -0.79 -13.24
C VAL A 236 7.90 -0.86 -12.17
N ALA A 237 8.43 0.30 -11.78
CA ALA A 237 9.55 0.37 -10.83
C ALA A 237 9.11 0.35 -9.36
N TRP A 238 7.88 0.75 -9.06
CA TRP A 238 7.42 0.94 -7.68
C TRP A 238 7.42 -0.33 -6.81
N PRO A 239 7.10 -1.55 -7.30
CA PRO A 239 7.16 -2.75 -6.45
C PRO A 239 8.59 -3.06 -6.03
N CYS A 240 9.56 -2.80 -6.92
CA CYS A 240 10.98 -2.94 -6.60
C CYS A 240 11.41 -1.93 -5.53
N ALA A 241 10.97 -0.66 -5.64
CA ALA A 241 11.27 0.36 -4.64
C ALA A 241 10.73 -0.01 -3.25
N PHE A 242 9.50 -0.51 -3.14
CA PHE A 242 8.93 -0.96 -1.87
C PHE A 242 9.64 -2.19 -1.30
N ARG A 243 9.98 -3.18 -2.14
CA ARG A 243 10.79 -4.34 -1.69
C ARG A 243 12.15 -3.91 -1.15
N MET A 244 12.84 -3.02 -1.86
CA MET A 244 14.13 -2.49 -1.40
C MET A 244 14.00 -1.72 -0.08
N GLU A 245 12.88 -1.02 0.15
CA GLU A 245 12.59 -0.39 1.44
C GLU A 245 12.45 -1.42 2.58
N ILE A 246 11.67 -2.49 2.36
CA ILE A 246 11.54 -3.57 3.34
C ILE A 246 12.91 -4.17 3.67
N LEU A 247 13.68 -4.54 2.65
CA LEU A 247 14.98 -5.19 2.81
C LEU A 247 16.03 -4.29 3.50
N ARG A 248 16.05 -2.98 3.21
CA ARG A 248 16.98 -2.06 3.89
C ARG A 248 16.58 -1.71 5.32
N THR A 249 15.30 -1.86 5.66
CA THR A 249 14.78 -1.55 7.00
C THR A 249 14.97 -2.72 7.97
N LEU A 250 14.89 -3.96 7.48
CA LEU A 250 15.05 -5.16 8.30
C LEU A 250 16.53 -5.57 8.36
N ASN A 251 17.03 -5.78 9.59
CA ASN A 251 18.40 -6.26 9.83
C ASN A 251 18.54 -7.79 9.70
N ASP A 252 17.42 -8.53 9.70
CA ASP A 252 17.35 -9.97 9.51
C ASP A 252 16.21 -10.29 8.54
N TRP A 253 16.51 -11.09 7.52
CA TRP A 253 15.55 -11.50 6.48
C TRP A 253 15.06 -12.94 6.68
N SER A 254 15.47 -13.63 7.75
CA SER A 254 15.16 -15.04 7.96
C SER A 254 13.65 -15.35 7.98
N GLU A 255 12.83 -14.42 8.45
CA GLU A 255 11.36 -14.54 8.44
C GLU A 255 10.79 -14.36 7.02
N LEU A 256 11.35 -13.43 6.24
CA LEU A 256 10.98 -13.23 4.84
C LEU A 256 11.33 -14.47 4.00
N ASP A 257 12.53 -15.01 4.19
CA ASP A 257 13.00 -16.22 3.52
C ASP A 257 12.19 -17.45 3.88
N ARG A 258 11.80 -17.59 5.16
CA ARG A 258 10.96 -18.70 5.63
C ARG A 258 9.60 -18.70 4.95
N GLY A 259 8.97 -17.53 4.79
CA GLY A 259 7.70 -17.41 4.07
C GLY A 259 7.79 -17.89 2.61
N MET A 260 8.91 -17.62 1.93
CA MET A 260 9.13 -18.02 0.54
C MET A 260 9.43 -19.51 0.33
N LYS A 261 9.80 -20.23 1.39
CA LYS A 261 10.20 -21.65 1.36
C LYS A 261 9.07 -22.61 1.76
N MET A 262 7.84 -22.12 1.92
CA MET A 262 6.70 -23.00 2.20
C MET A 262 6.36 -23.84 0.96
N GLU A 263 6.82 -25.09 0.98
CA GLU A 263 6.43 -26.20 0.09
C GLU A 263 4.99 -26.67 0.37
#